data_AF-A0A0E4BYD2-F1
#
_entry.id   AF-A0A0E4BYD2-F1
#
_cell.length_a   1.000
_cell.length_b   1.000
_cell.length_c   1.000
_cell.angle_alpha   90.00
_cell.angle_beta   90.00
_cell.angle_gamma   90.00
#
_symmetry.space_group_name_H-M   'P 1'
#
loop_
_entity.id
_entity.type
_entity.pdbx_description
1 polymer ?
#
loop_
_entity_poly.entity_id
_entity_poly.type
_entity_poly.pdbx_seq_one_letter_code
_entity_poly.pdbx_strand_id
1 'polypeptide(L)' 'MKTIVINNQKGGVGKTTLAVHLAWFMAEADLRVLVIDVDAQSNASESYG' A
#
# COMPACT_ATOMS: atom_id res chain seq x y z
N MET A 1 14.29 6.31 8.79
CA MET A 1 12.94 5.86 8.39
C MET A 1 13.07 5.21 7.02
N LYS A 2 12.52 4.02 6.80
CA LYS A 2 12.59 3.33 5.49
C LYS A 2 11.32 3.66 4.69
N THR A 3 11.47 3.92 3.40
CA THR A 3 10.37 4.21 2.48
C THR A 3 10.34 3.16 1.38
N ILE A 4 9.16 2.61 1.09
CA ILE A 4 8.94 1.60 0.06
C ILE A 4 7.92 2.15 -0.93
N VAL A 5 8.20 2.00 -2.23
CA VAL A 5 7.30 2.42 -3.31
C VAL A 5 6.99 1.20 -4.17
N ILE A 6 5.71 0.88 -4.33
CA ILE A 6 5.26 -0.16 -5.25
C ILE A 6 4.76 0.50 -6.53
N ASN A 7 5.58 0.44 -7.57
CA ASN A 7 5.30 1.06 -8.86
C ASN A 7 5.25 0.03 -10.00
N ASN A 8 4.30 0.20 -10.91
CA ASN A 8 4.21 -0.49 -12.19
C ASN A 8 3.29 0.31 -13.12
N GLN A 9 3.74 0.62 -14.33
CA GLN A 9 2.99 1.38 -15.33
C GLN A 9 1.72 0.66 -15.81
N LYS A 10 1.67 -0.67 -15.69
CA LYS A 10 0.48 -1.45 -16.03
C LYS A 10 -0.54 -1.43 -14.90
N GLY A 11 -1.77 -1.02 -15.22
CA GLY A 11 -2.94 -1.15 -14.34
C GLY A 11 -3.38 -2.61 -14.16
N GLY A 12 -4.03 -2.92 -13.04
CA GLY A 12 -4.60 -4.26 -12.78
C GLY A 12 -3.61 -5.36 -12.40
N VAL A 13 -2.36 -5.03 -12.10
CA VAL A 13 -1.31 -6.01 -11.74
C VAL A 13 -1.18 -6.28 -10.23
N GLY A 14 -2.13 -5.79 -9.43
CA GLY A 14 -2.15 -6.04 -7.97
C GLY A 14 -1.25 -5.12 -7.12
N LYS A 15 -0.79 -3.97 -7.63
CA LYS A 15 0.05 -3.02 -6.87
C LYS A 15 -0.56 -2.61 -5.53
N THR A 16 -1.82 -2.16 -5.55
CA THR A 16 -2.56 -1.69 -4.38
C THR A 16 -2.75 -2.83 -3.39
N THR A 17 -3.18 -3.99 -3.86
CA THR A 17 -3.34 -5.20 -3.05
C THR A 17 -2.05 -5.56 -2.32
N LEU A 18 -0.92 -5.56 -3.03
CA LEU A 18 0.38 -5.84 -2.45
C LEU A 18 0.81 -4.77 -1.44
N ALA A 19 0.60 -3.49 -1.74
CA ALA A 19 0.97 -2.39 -0.86
C ALA A 19 0.21 -2.45 0.47
N VAL A 20 -1.10 -2.69 0.41
CA VAL A 20 -1.98 -2.79 1.59
C VAL A 20 -1.61 -4.01 2.45
N HIS A 21 -1.40 -5.18 1.83
CA HIS A 21 -1.03 -6.39 2.57
C HIS A 21 0.38 -6.31 3.16
N LEU A 22 1.33 -5.68 2.47
CA LEU A 22 2.67 -5.43 3.01
C LEU A 22 2.60 -4.53 4.24
N ALA A 23 1.79 -3.47 4.18
CA ALA A 23 1.59 -2.57 5.31
C ALA A 23 0.92 -3.28 6.50
N TRP A 24 -0.10 -4.12 6.24
CA TRP A 24 -0.73 -4.94 7.28
C TRP A 24 0.26 -5.91 7.93
N PHE A 25 1.02 -6.68 7.13
CA PHE A 25 2.03 -7.60 7.64
C PHE A 25 3.10 -6.88 8.49
N MET A 26 3.53 -5.68 8.08
CA MET A 26 4.47 -4.88 8.86
C MET A 26 3.87 -4.38 10.17
N ALA A 27 2.60 -3.99 10.17
CA ALA A 27 1.90 -3.60 11.39
C ALA A 27 1.74 -4.77 12.36
N GLU A 28 1.41 -5.98 11.88
CA GLU A 28 1.38 -7.22 12.68
C GLU A 28 2.76 -7.58 13.26
N ALA A 29 3.85 -7.13 12.64
CA ALA A 29 5.20 -7.28 13.14
C ALA A 29 5.65 -6.14 14.09
N ASP A 30 4.69 -5.46 14.74
CA ASP A 30 4.89 -4.34 15.67
C ASP A 30 5.63 -3.12 15.08
N LEU A 31 5.61 -2.95 13.75
CA LEU A 31 6.18 -1.75 13.11
C LEU A 31 5.13 -0.64 13.01
N ARG A 32 5.58 0.60 13.24
CA ARG A 32 4.78 1.77 12.90
C ARG A 32 4.82 1.99 11.39
N VAL A 33 3.67 1.83 10.74
CA VAL A 33 3.53 1.93 9.27
C VAL A 33 2.63 3.10 8.91
N LEU A 34 2.98 3.80 7.84
CA LEU A 34 2.15 4.81 7.19
C LEU A 34 1.99 4.43 5.72
N VAL A 35 0.74 4.34 5.26
CA VAL A 35 0.42 4.18 3.84
C VAL A 35 0.00 5.55 3.30
N ILE A 36 0.58 5.93 2.16
CA ILE A 36 0.24 7.16 1.45
C ILE A 36 -0.35 6.74 0.11
N ASP A 37 -1.64 7.01 -0.10
CA ASP A 37 -2.29 6.83 -1.39
C ASP A 37 -2.07 8.08 -2.25
N VAL A 38 -1.49 7.88 -3.43
CA VAL A 38 -1.23 8.93 -4.43
C VAL A 38 -1.85 8.57 -5.77
N ASP A 39 -2.65 7.50 -5.83
CA ASP A 39 -3.41 7.12 -7.01
C ASP A 39 -4.73 7.90 -7.01
N ALA A 40 -5.06 8.54 -8.14
CA ALA A 40 -6.31 9.30 -8.27
C ALA A 40 -7.57 8.42 -8.07
N GLN A 41 -7.45 7.10 -8.27
CA GLN A 41 -8.54 6.15 -8.00
C GLN A 41 -8.72 5.83 -6.51
N SER A 42 -7.79 6.24 -5.64
CA SER A 42 -7.88 6.06 -4.18
C SER A 42 -8.10 4.61 -3.72
N ASN A 43 -7.69 3.62 -4.52
CA ASN A 43 -7.96 2.20 -4.25
C ASN A 43 -7.33 1.73 -2.93
N ALA A 44 -6.19 2.30 -2.50
CA ALA A 44 -5.58 1.92 -1.22
C ALA A 44 -6.41 2.52 -0.07
N SER A 45 -6.82 3.78 -0.18
CA SER A 45 -7.71 4.42 0.80
C SER A 45 -9.04 3.69 0.96
N GLU A 46 -9.66 3.25 -0.14
CA GLU A 46 -10.89 2.45 -0.11
C GLU A 46 -10.67 1.06 0.51
N SER A 47 -9.50 0.45 0.35
CA SER A 47 -9.22 -0.87 0.92
C SER A 47 -9.15 -0.88 2.46
N TYR A 48 -8.99 0.29 3.09
CA TYR A 48 -8.98 0.44 4.55
C TYR A 48 -10.32 0.91 5.14
N GLY A 49 -11.31 1.25 4.30
CA GLY A 49 -12.60 1.83 4.68
C GLY A 49 -13.80 0.93 4.38
#